data_AF-A0A9W9ZYS9-F1
#
_entry.id   AF-A0A9W9ZYS9-F1
#
_cell.length_a   1.000
_cell.length_b   1.000
_cell.length_c   1.000
_cell.angle_alpha   90.00
_cell.angle_beta   90.00
_cell.angle_gamma   90.00
#
_symmetry.space_group_name_H-M   'P 1'
#
loop_
_entity.id
_entity.type
_entity.pdbx_description
1 polymer ?
#
loop_
_entity_poly.entity_id
_entity_poly.type
_entity_poly.pdbx_seq_one_letter_code
_entity_poly.pdbx_strand_id
1 'polypeptide(L)'
;MMDRSFSHEAVKDYYEHFVEIAKETADKFAKRSPEEHIPLAKSMIAMAVKAISVAGMGRIFMDEKEIDKLTTMYDVCWEEMEARLMEPPPDADSEREKNFQQARAGLHDLIRDMIKRRRQDEDKAEKLFIDSIIDCDFMDEEEICDDVLSFLIGGFHTTGNSE
;
A
#
# COMPACT_ATOMS: atom_id res chain seq x y z
N MET A 1 -7.59 20.35 -1.56
CA MET A 1 -8.65 19.36 -1.86
C MET A 1 -8.40 18.04 -1.15
N MET A 2 -7.16 17.51 -1.18
CA MET A 2 -6.73 16.31 -0.45
C MET A 2 -6.87 16.35 1.09
N ASP A 3 -6.77 17.53 1.72
CA ASP A 3 -6.77 17.70 3.19
C ASP A 3 -8.05 17.20 3.90
N ARG A 4 -9.20 17.18 3.22
CA ARG A 4 -10.46 16.74 3.83
C ARG A 4 -10.49 15.24 4.16
N SER A 5 -9.86 14.42 3.32
CA SER A 5 -9.83 12.96 3.49
C SER A 5 -8.93 12.49 4.64
N PHE A 6 -8.09 13.38 5.17
CA PHE A 6 -7.27 13.15 6.37
C PHE A 6 -7.68 14.02 7.56
N SER A 7 -8.83 14.71 7.45
CA SER A 7 -9.36 15.48 8.57
C SER A 7 -9.72 14.56 9.74
N HIS A 8 -9.75 15.12 10.96
CA HIS A 8 -10.15 14.36 12.15
C HIS A 8 -11.57 13.78 12.04
N GLU A 9 -12.42 14.38 11.18
CA GLU A 9 -13.75 13.87 10.88
C GLU A 9 -13.68 12.64 9.97
N ALA A 10 -12.89 12.69 8.88
CA ALA A 10 -12.71 11.55 7.97
C ALA A 10 -12.05 10.34 8.64
N VAL A 11 -11.17 10.55 9.63
CA VAL A 11 -10.57 9.43 10.40
C VAL A 11 -11.63 8.58 11.11
N LYS A 12 -12.78 9.16 11.47
CA LYS A 12 -13.87 8.39 12.10
C LYS A 12 -14.45 7.35 11.15
N ASP A 13 -14.44 7.62 9.84
CA ASP A 13 -14.97 6.72 8.82
C ASP A 13 -14.07 5.47 8.67
N TYR A 14 -12.79 5.56 9.05
CA TYR A 14 -11.83 4.44 8.97
C TYR A 14 -11.51 3.79 10.32
N TYR A 15 -11.97 4.38 11.43
CA TYR A 15 -11.58 3.97 12.78
C TYR A 15 -11.94 2.51 13.08
N GLU A 16 -13.16 2.08 12.73
CA GLU A 16 -13.60 0.70 12.95
C GLU A 16 -12.74 -0.31 12.19
N HIS A 17 -12.33 0.03 10.97
CA HIS A 17 -11.43 -0.80 10.17
C HIS A 17 -10.03 -0.90 10.77
N PHE A 18 -9.48 0.20 11.29
CA PHE A 18 -8.20 0.14 12.00
C PHE A 18 -8.26 -0.76 13.24
N VAL A 19 -9.36 -0.70 13.99
CA VAL A 19 -9.58 -1.57 15.14
C VAL A 19 -9.68 -3.04 14.72
N GLU A 20 -10.38 -3.34 13.62
CA GLU A 20 -10.48 -4.70 13.08
C GLU A 20 -9.12 -5.24 12.65
N ILE A 21 -8.36 -4.47 11.86
CA ILE A 21 -7.02 -4.85 11.39
C ILE A 21 -6.04 -5.04 12.56
N ALA A 22 -6.11 -4.20 13.58
CA ALA A 22 -5.30 -4.34 14.78
C ALA A 22 -5.65 -5.61 15.56
N LYS A 23 -6.94 -5.94 15.68
CA LYS A 23 -7.40 -7.18 16.33
C LYS A 23 -6.95 -8.41 15.54
N GLU A 24 -7.10 -8.42 14.22
CA GLU A 24 -6.62 -9.52 13.38
C GLU A 24 -5.12 -9.75 13.56
N THR A 25 -4.34 -8.66 13.61
CA THR A 25 -2.88 -8.72 13.83
C THR A 25 -2.54 -9.28 15.22
N ALA A 26 -3.23 -8.80 16.26
CA ALA A 26 -3.07 -9.30 17.62
C ALA A 26 -3.45 -10.79 17.74
N ASP A 27 -4.54 -11.20 17.09
CA ASP A 27 -4.99 -12.60 17.04
C ASP A 27 -3.98 -13.48 16.30
N LYS A 28 -3.37 -12.99 15.21
CA LYS A 28 -2.29 -13.69 14.49
C LYS A 28 -1.08 -13.91 15.42
N PHE A 29 -0.77 -12.98 16.31
CA PHE A 29 0.29 -13.16 17.31
C PHE A 29 -0.12 -14.12 18.43
N ALA A 30 -1.35 -14.02 18.94
CA ALA A 30 -1.84 -14.86 20.04
C ALA A 30 -1.98 -16.35 19.66
N LYS A 31 -2.20 -16.65 18.36
CA LYS A 31 -2.33 -18.03 17.85
C LYS A 31 -0.99 -18.74 17.60
N ARG A 32 0.15 -18.02 17.68
CA ARG A 32 1.48 -18.61 17.51
C ARG A 32 1.86 -19.44 18.74
N SER A 33 2.75 -20.42 18.53
CA SER A 33 3.32 -21.18 19.65
C SER A 33 4.18 -20.24 20.51
N PRO A 34 4.24 -20.40 21.84
CA PRO A 34 5.11 -19.60 22.71
C PRO A 34 6.60 -19.61 22.32
N GLU A 35 7.05 -20.67 21.63
CA GLU A 35 8.41 -20.85 21.15
C GLU A 35 8.66 -20.24 19.76
N GLU A 36 7.62 -19.80 19.06
CA GLU A 36 7.73 -19.24 17.72
C GLU A 36 8.05 -17.75 17.78
N HIS A 37 9.12 -17.34 17.09
CA HIS A 37 9.47 -15.94 16.97
C HIS A 37 8.38 -15.16 16.20
N ILE A 38 8.04 -13.96 16.67
CA ILE A 38 7.18 -13.02 15.94
C ILE A 38 8.05 -12.18 15.02
N PRO A 39 7.92 -12.29 13.69
CA PRO A 39 8.61 -11.39 12.77
C PRO A 39 7.97 -9.99 12.83
N LEU A 40 8.30 -9.21 13.87
CA LEU A 40 7.60 -7.99 14.24
C LEU A 40 7.58 -6.97 13.10
N ALA A 41 8.74 -6.59 12.57
CA ALA A 41 8.84 -5.61 11.47
C ALA A 41 7.98 -5.99 10.26
N LYS A 42 8.10 -7.24 9.78
CA LYS A 42 7.28 -7.75 8.67
C LYS A 42 5.78 -7.73 8.98
N SER A 43 5.42 -8.05 10.22
CA SER A 43 4.01 -8.06 10.65
C SER A 43 3.44 -6.65 10.76
N MET A 44 4.24 -5.68 11.23
CA MET A 44 3.86 -4.28 11.33
C MET A 44 3.73 -3.62 9.96
N ILE A 45 4.63 -3.92 9.02
CA ILE A 45 4.50 -3.49 7.62
C ILE A 45 3.24 -4.06 6.99
N ALA A 46 2.96 -5.36 7.14
CA ALA A 46 1.74 -5.96 6.60
C ALA A 46 0.46 -5.32 7.20
N MET A 47 0.46 -5.06 8.50
CA MET A 47 -0.64 -4.35 9.17
C MET A 47 -0.80 -2.92 8.63
N ALA A 48 0.30 -2.18 8.47
CA ALA A 48 0.30 -0.82 7.94
C ALA A 48 -0.17 -0.77 6.48
N VAL A 49 0.29 -1.69 5.63
CA VAL A 49 -0.17 -1.83 4.24
C VAL A 49 -1.69 -2.03 4.23
N LYS A 50 -2.21 -2.96 5.03
CA LYS A 50 -3.66 -3.21 5.10
C LYS A 50 -4.42 -1.97 5.58
N ALA A 51 -3.97 -1.33 6.66
CA ALA A 51 -4.64 -0.16 7.24
C ALA A 51 -4.67 1.04 6.28
N ILE A 52 -3.51 1.44 5.75
CA ILE A 52 -3.40 2.60 4.85
C ILE A 52 -4.18 2.39 3.58
N SER A 53 -4.19 1.16 3.06
CA SER A 53 -4.91 0.90 1.84
C SER A 53 -6.43 0.86 2.05
N VAL A 54 -6.94 0.38 3.19
CA VAL A 54 -8.37 0.50 3.50
C VAL A 54 -8.77 1.97 3.66
N ALA A 55 -7.96 2.76 4.37
CA ALA A 55 -8.25 4.19 4.54
C ALA A 55 -8.17 4.99 3.21
N GLY A 56 -7.22 4.61 2.34
CA GLY A 56 -6.99 5.31 1.08
C GLY A 56 -7.92 4.89 -0.05
N MET A 57 -8.20 3.59 -0.12
CA MET A 57 -8.71 2.90 -1.32
C MET A 57 -9.99 2.10 -1.04
N GLY A 58 -10.44 2.05 0.22
CA GLY A 58 -11.65 1.38 0.62
C GLY A 58 -11.52 -0.12 0.73
N ARG A 59 -12.64 -0.77 1.04
CA ARG A 59 -12.66 -2.22 1.35
C ARG A 59 -12.33 -3.13 0.17
N ILE A 60 -12.40 -2.60 -1.06
CA ILE A 60 -11.98 -3.33 -2.27
C ILE A 60 -10.51 -3.76 -2.21
N PHE A 61 -9.70 -3.11 -1.35
CA PHE A 61 -8.30 -3.45 -1.12
C PHE A 61 -8.05 -4.45 0.03
N MET A 62 -9.08 -5.11 0.54
CA MET A 62 -8.91 -6.09 1.63
C MET A 62 -8.55 -7.51 1.17
N ASP A 63 -8.34 -7.77 -0.13
CA ASP A 63 -7.87 -9.09 -0.57
C ASP A 63 -6.42 -9.32 -0.12
N GLU A 64 -6.22 -10.28 0.78
CA GLU A 64 -4.91 -10.66 1.32
C GLU A 64 -3.91 -11.00 0.19
N LYS A 65 -4.38 -11.53 -0.95
CA LYS A 65 -3.52 -11.80 -2.11
C LYS A 65 -3.03 -10.53 -2.80
N GLU A 66 -3.81 -9.46 -2.80
CA GLU A 66 -3.40 -8.17 -3.39
C GLU A 66 -2.42 -7.45 -2.49
N ILE A 67 -2.64 -7.53 -1.18
CA ILE A 67 -1.69 -7.05 -0.16
C ILE A 67 -0.36 -7.79 -0.30
N ASP A 68 -0.38 -9.13 -0.37
CA ASP A 68 0.84 -9.93 -0.51
C ASP A 68 1.60 -9.59 -1.81
N LYS A 69 0.88 -9.38 -2.93
CA LYS A 69 1.48 -8.94 -4.20
C LYS A 69 2.11 -7.57 -4.06
N LEU A 70 1.39 -6.59 -3.49
CA LEU A 70 1.91 -5.24 -3.28
C LEU A 70 3.19 -5.29 -2.45
N THR A 71 3.17 -5.96 -1.29
CA THR A 71 4.34 -6.07 -0.41
C THR A 71 5.51 -6.77 -1.09
N THR A 72 5.27 -7.88 -1.80
CA THR A 72 6.35 -8.61 -2.48
C THR A 72 7.03 -7.76 -3.56
N MET A 73 6.27 -7.04 -4.38
CA MET A 73 6.83 -6.18 -5.42
C MET A 73 7.50 -4.94 -4.81
N TYR A 74 6.92 -4.39 -3.75
CA TYR A 74 7.50 -3.29 -2.99
C TYR A 74 8.86 -3.66 -2.39
N ASP A 75 8.98 -4.83 -1.75
CA ASP A 75 10.23 -5.30 -1.15
C ASP A 75 11.35 -5.37 -2.19
N VAL A 76 11.08 -5.93 -3.38
CA VAL A 76 12.05 -5.99 -4.48
C VAL A 76 12.47 -4.59 -4.93
N CYS A 77 11.51 -3.66 -5.08
CA CYS A 77 11.81 -2.28 -5.46
C CYS A 77 12.62 -1.55 -4.38
N TRP A 78 12.26 -1.73 -3.11
CA TRP A 78 12.91 -1.09 -1.98
C TRP A 78 14.35 -1.58 -1.80
N GLU A 79 14.56 -2.90 -1.80
CA GLU A 79 15.89 -3.50 -1.72
C GLU A 79 16.81 -3.01 -2.85
N GLU A 80 16.30 -2.90 -4.08
CA GLU A 80 17.07 -2.35 -5.19
C GLU A 80 17.39 -0.87 -5.00
N MET A 81 16.43 -0.06 -4.53
CA MET A 81 16.65 1.34 -4.23
C MET A 81 17.73 1.52 -3.16
N GLU A 82 17.70 0.71 -2.10
CA GLU A 82 18.74 0.69 -1.06
C GLU A 82 20.10 0.26 -1.61
N ALA A 83 20.14 -0.82 -2.40
CA ALA A 83 21.38 -1.32 -2.99
C ALA A 83 22.05 -0.27 -3.87
N ARG A 84 21.28 0.51 -4.65
CA ARG A 84 21.82 1.61 -5.49
C ARG A 84 22.46 2.75 -4.71
N LEU A 85 22.18 2.89 -3.41
CA LEU A 85 22.86 3.87 -2.55
C LEU A 85 24.29 3.43 -2.19
N MET A 86 24.54 2.12 -2.16
CA MET A 86 25.79 1.53 -1.67
C MET A 86 26.61 0.84 -2.76
N GLU A 87 25.98 0.49 -3.87
CA GLU A 87 26.55 -0.29 -4.96
C GLU A 87 26.47 0.46 -6.30
N PRO A 88 27.35 0.14 -7.27
CA PRO A 88 27.21 0.65 -8.63
C PRO A 88 25.84 0.28 -9.25
N PRO A 89 25.31 1.11 -10.16
CA PRO A 89 24.08 0.77 -10.89
C PRO A 89 24.22 -0.58 -11.61
N PRO A 90 23.14 -1.39 -11.66
CA PRO A 90 23.17 -2.65 -12.39
C PRO A 90 23.33 -2.43 -13.90
N ASP A 91 23.93 -3.40 -14.58
CA ASP A 91 23.92 -3.44 -16.04
C ASP A 91 22.47 -3.59 -16.54
N ALA A 92 22.14 -2.90 -17.66
CA ALA A 92 20.78 -2.83 -18.19
C ALA A 92 20.15 -4.20 -18.49
N ASP A 93 20.96 -5.18 -18.90
CA ASP A 93 20.49 -6.53 -19.26
C ASP A 93 20.62 -7.55 -18.12
N SER A 94 21.05 -7.10 -16.93
CA SER A 94 21.22 -7.97 -15.76
C SER A 94 19.88 -8.46 -15.21
N GLU A 95 19.88 -9.62 -14.55
CA GLU A 95 18.70 -10.12 -13.85
C GLU A 95 18.27 -9.18 -12.71
N ARG A 96 19.22 -8.48 -12.08
CA ARG A 96 18.95 -7.45 -11.07
C ARG A 96 18.09 -6.32 -11.63
N GLU A 97 18.46 -5.76 -12.77
CA GLU A 97 17.69 -4.70 -13.43
C GLU A 97 16.32 -5.22 -13.92
N LYS A 98 16.27 -6.43 -14.51
CA LYS A 98 15.00 -7.02 -14.96
C LYS A 98 14.03 -7.25 -13.81
N ASN A 99 14.49 -7.78 -12.68
CA ASN A 99 13.66 -8.02 -11.50
C ASN A 99 13.08 -6.70 -10.96
N PHE A 100 13.90 -5.65 -10.89
CA PHE A 100 13.44 -4.33 -10.48
C PHE A 100 12.38 -3.76 -11.42
N GLN A 101 12.62 -3.79 -12.74
CA GLN A 101 11.66 -3.27 -13.72
C GLN A 101 10.36 -4.07 -13.75
N GLN A 102 10.42 -5.40 -13.57
CA GLN A 102 9.24 -6.26 -13.47
C GLN A 102 8.42 -5.94 -12.21
N ALA A 103 9.07 -5.81 -11.05
CA ALA A 103 8.40 -5.47 -9.80
C ALA A 103 7.77 -4.07 -9.87
N ARG A 104 8.50 -3.09 -10.42
CA ARG A 104 8.00 -1.73 -10.63
C ARG A 104 6.78 -1.73 -11.57
N ALA A 105 6.87 -2.39 -12.72
CA ALA A 105 5.75 -2.49 -13.66
C ALA A 105 4.53 -3.16 -13.00
N GLY A 106 4.75 -4.23 -12.23
CA GLY A 106 3.70 -4.92 -11.49
C GLY A 106 3.02 -4.04 -10.43
N LEU A 107 3.77 -3.17 -9.73
CA LEU A 107 3.20 -2.16 -8.82
C LEU A 107 2.27 -1.21 -9.60
N HIS A 108 2.73 -0.61 -10.69
CA HIS A 108 1.88 0.26 -11.51
C HIS A 108 0.64 -0.46 -12.04
N ASP A 109 0.77 -1.71 -12.51
CA ASP A 109 -0.35 -2.49 -13.02
C ASP A 109 -1.39 -2.77 -11.94
N LEU A 110 -0.94 -3.12 -10.73
CA LEU A 110 -1.84 -3.31 -9.58
C LEU A 110 -2.59 -2.03 -9.26
N ILE A 111 -1.89 -0.89 -9.17
CA ILE A 111 -2.50 0.41 -8.88
C ILE A 111 -3.49 0.83 -9.99
N ARG A 112 -3.13 0.66 -11.26
CA ARG A 112 -4.01 0.96 -12.40
C ARG A 112 -5.29 0.11 -12.37
N ASP A 113 -5.16 -1.17 -12.04
CA ASP A 113 -6.32 -2.06 -11.90
C ASP A 113 -7.24 -1.63 -10.74
N MET A 114 -6.67 -1.20 -9.61
CA MET A 114 -7.43 -0.66 -8.49
C MET A 114 -8.18 0.63 -8.85
N ILE A 115 -7.49 1.59 -9.48
CA ILE A 115 -8.10 2.85 -9.94
C ILE A 115 -9.28 2.55 -10.87
N LYS A 116 -9.08 1.61 -11.81
CA LYS A 116 -10.13 1.16 -12.73
C LYS A 116 -11.32 0.54 -11.98
N ARG A 117 -11.06 -0.34 -11.01
CA ARG A 117 -12.13 -0.94 -10.18
C ARG A 117 -12.88 0.12 -9.39
N ARG A 118 -12.19 1.10 -8.79
CA ARG A 118 -12.84 2.19 -8.06
C ARG A 118 -13.68 3.09 -8.96
N ARG A 119 -13.26 3.35 -10.20
CA ARG A 119 -14.06 4.10 -11.19
C ARG A 119 -15.33 3.36 -11.61
N GLN A 120 -15.31 2.04 -11.57
CA GLN A 120 -16.46 1.18 -11.91
C GLN A 120 -17.39 0.93 -10.72
N ASP A 121 -16.98 1.34 -9.52
CA ASP A 121 -17.77 1.19 -8.31
C ASP A 121 -18.87 2.25 -8.26
N GLU A 122 -20.10 1.80 -8.46
CA GLU A 122 -21.30 2.65 -8.43
C GLU A 122 -21.71 3.02 -7.00
N ASP A 123 -21.24 2.28 -5.98
CA ASP A 123 -21.53 2.53 -4.57
C ASP A 123 -20.41 3.34 -3.90
N LYS A 124 -20.44 4.66 -4.11
CA LYS A 124 -19.54 5.60 -3.44
C LYS A 124 -20.00 5.98 -2.02
N ALA A 125 -20.62 5.06 -1.28
CA ALA A 125 -20.98 5.32 0.13
C ALA A 125 -19.75 5.65 0.99
N GLU A 126 -18.60 5.06 0.66
CA GLU A 126 -17.30 5.37 1.26
C GLU A 126 -16.70 6.61 0.57
N LYS A 127 -16.42 7.67 1.35
CA LYS A 127 -15.71 8.87 0.86
C LYS A 127 -14.22 8.68 1.03
N LEU A 128 -13.56 8.17 0.00
CA LEU A 128 -12.16 7.74 0.09
C LEU A 128 -11.20 8.83 -0.36
N PHE A 129 -9.94 8.72 0.09
CA PHE A 129 -8.89 9.60 -0.39
C PHE A 129 -8.70 9.47 -1.91
N ILE A 130 -8.71 8.24 -2.45
CA ILE A 130 -8.51 8.01 -3.88
C ILE A 130 -9.55 8.71 -4.76
N ASP A 131 -10.78 8.91 -4.28
CA ASP A 131 -11.82 9.64 -5.04
C ASP A 131 -11.38 11.07 -5.34
N SER A 132 -10.68 11.70 -4.40
CA SER A 132 -10.18 13.07 -4.57
C SER A 132 -9.03 13.16 -5.59
N ILE A 133 -8.27 12.08 -5.79
CA ILE A 133 -7.24 12.01 -6.83
C ILE A 133 -7.88 11.67 -8.17
N ILE A 134 -8.76 10.67 -8.22
CA ILE A 134 -9.41 10.24 -9.46
C ILE A 134 -10.26 11.35 -10.08
N ASP A 135 -11.00 12.10 -9.26
CA ASP A 135 -11.90 13.16 -9.73
C ASP A 135 -11.13 14.49 -10.03
N CYS A 136 -9.79 14.47 -10.05
CA CYS A 136 -8.97 15.63 -10.37
C CYS A 136 -8.82 15.81 -11.89
N ASP A 137 -9.58 16.75 -12.47
CA ASP A 137 -9.64 17.00 -13.92
C ASP A 137 -8.32 17.43 -14.60
N PHE A 138 -7.28 17.77 -13.82
CA PHE A 138 -6.01 18.27 -14.33
C PHE A 138 -4.87 17.24 -14.34
N MET A 139 -5.11 16.03 -13.81
CA MET A 139 -4.10 14.97 -13.76
C MET A 139 -4.33 13.96 -14.88
N ASP A 140 -3.26 13.49 -15.50
CA ASP A 140 -3.33 12.36 -16.42
C ASP A 140 -3.30 11.00 -15.66
N GLU A 141 -3.52 9.90 -16.39
CA GLU A 141 -3.55 8.56 -15.78
C GLU A 141 -2.22 8.12 -15.14
N GLU A 142 -1.10 8.64 -15.64
CA GLU A 142 0.22 8.34 -15.09
C GLU A 142 0.41 9.09 -13.78
N GLU A 143 0.09 10.39 -13.76
CA GLU A 143 0.12 11.21 -12.55
C GLU A 143 -0.81 10.66 -11.45
N ILE A 144 -2.04 10.24 -11.80
CA ILE A 144 -2.97 9.63 -10.83
C ILE A 144 -2.37 8.35 -10.24
N CYS A 145 -1.75 7.50 -11.08
CA CYS A 145 -1.13 6.26 -10.64
C CYS A 145 0.04 6.52 -9.68
N ASP A 146 0.90 7.49 -10.03
CA ASP A 146 2.09 7.85 -9.26
C ASP A 146 1.73 8.48 -7.91
N ASP A 147 0.71 9.34 -7.87
CA ASP A 147 0.23 9.95 -6.62
C ASP A 147 -0.41 8.92 -5.69
N VAL A 148 -1.19 7.97 -6.25
CA VAL A 148 -1.77 6.87 -5.47
C VAL A 148 -0.68 5.97 -4.90
N LEU A 149 0.32 5.60 -5.72
CA LEU A 149 1.45 4.78 -5.28
C LEU A 149 2.28 5.49 -4.20
N SER A 150 2.55 6.79 -4.40
CA SER A 150 3.27 7.63 -3.44
C SER A 150 2.54 7.73 -2.11
N PHE A 151 1.22 7.89 -2.14
CA PHE A 151 0.39 7.91 -0.93
C PHE A 151 0.48 6.58 -0.17
N LEU A 152 0.31 5.46 -0.87
CA LEU A 152 0.36 4.13 -0.24
C LEU A 152 1.74 3.91 0.39
N ILE A 153 2.82 4.04 -0.39
CA ILE A 153 4.19 3.81 0.09
C ILE A 153 4.52 4.74 1.26
N GLY A 154 4.27 6.04 1.12
CA GLY A 154 4.53 7.01 2.18
C GLY A 154 3.78 6.69 3.47
N GLY A 155 2.52 6.26 3.35
CA GLY A 155 1.70 5.86 4.48
C GLY A 155 2.17 4.58 5.15
N PHE A 156 2.30 3.48 4.41
CA PHE A 156 2.58 2.18 5.03
C PHE A 156 4.04 2.01 5.45
N HIS A 157 5.00 2.52 4.67
CA HIS A 157 6.41 2.29 4.95
C HIS A 157 6.83 2.98 6.25
N THR A 158 6.40 4.23 6.44
CA THR A 158 6.73 5.00 7.64
C THR A 158 5.98 4.48 8.86
N THR A 159 4.68 4.16 8.72
CA THR A 159 3.86 3.62 9.83
C THR A 159 4.31 2.22 10.25
N GLY A 160 4.69 1.37 9.30
CA GLY A 160 5.14 0.01 9.63
C GLY A 160 6.54 -0.06 10.26
N ASN A 161 7.36 0.98 10.03
CA ASN A 161 8.72 1.09 10.58
C ASN A 161 8.84 2.10 11.74
N SER A 162 7.75 2.74 12.16
CA SER A 162 7.78 3.65 13.31
C SER A 162 7.87 2.83 14.60
N GLU A 163 9.08 2.77 15.17
CA GLU A 163 9.37 2.24 16.52
C GLU A 163 9.51 3.36 17.55
#